data_AF-A0A9D1DBA5-F1
#
_entry.id   AF-A0A9D1DBA5-F1
#
_cell.length_a   1.000
_cell.length_b   1.000
_cell.length_c   1.000
_cell.angle_alpha   90.00
_cell.angle_beta   90.00
_cell.angle_gamma   90.00
#
_symmetry.space_group_name_H-M   'P 1'
#
loop_
_entity.id
_entity.type
_entity.pdbx_description
1 polymer ?
#
loop_
_entity_poly.entity_id
_entity_poly.type
_entity_poly.pdbx_seq_one_letter_code
_entity_poly.pdbx_strand_id
1 'polypeptide(L)'
;MVKVVIVEDNQSDEDQLRDHLSRYERENGESFFITAYKSALDFLSAYKGDADMIFMDIELPDINGMDAAHRLIYHTDEGDFEVTGVLSKVEEKLIPFGFFRCNYCYLVNMNRVESVDKDSVMAGGDSLQISRSRKKDFLKALADYYGG
;
A
#
# COMPACT_ATOMS: atom_id res chain seq x y z
N MET A 1 20.94 17.68 9.11
CA MET A 1 20.34 16.70 10.05
C MET A 1 19.17 16.05 9.35
N VAL A 2 19.42 14.88 8.79
CA VAL A 2 18.50 14.09 7.97
C VAL A 2 17.70 13.16 8.88
N LYS A 3 16.37 13.18 8.78
CA LYS A 3 15.49 12.27 9.52
C LYS A 3 15.38 10.95 8.78
N VAL A 4 15.81 9.88 9.42
CA VAL A 4 15.80 8.52 8.87
C VAL A 4 14.82 7.67 9.66
N VAL A 5 13.98 6.93 8.95
CA VAL A 5 13.16 5.87 9.53
C VAL A 5 13.72 4.51 9.12
N ILE A 6 13.79 3.58 10.06
CA ILE A 6 14.11 2.17 9.82
C ILE A 6 12.88 1.33 10.18
N VAL A 7 12.44 0.45 9.29
CA VAL A 7 11.36 -0.52 9.55
C VAL A 7 11.94 -1.92 9.37
N GLU A 8 12.19 -2.59 10.49
CA GLU A 8 12.99 -3.81 10.56
C GLU A 8 12.59 -4.60 11.83
N ASP A 9 12.17 -5.85 11.67
CA ASP A 9 11.75 -6.71 12.79
C ASP A 9 12.95 -7.41 13.45
N ASN A 10 14.08 -7.55 12.75
CA ASN A 10 15.31 -8.14 13.27
C ASN A 10 16.23 -7.09 13.94
N GLN A 11 16.45 -7.24 15.26
CA GLN A 11 17.32 -6.31 16.00
C GLN A 11 18.76 -6.27 15.48
N SER A 12 19.32 -7.40 15.02
CA SER A 12 20.72 -7.46 14.58
C SER A 12 20.91 -6.70 13.28
N ASP A 13 19.92 -6.73 12.39
CA ASP A 13 19.96 -6.03 11.10
C ASP A 13 19.69 -4.52 11.29
N GLU A 14 18.81 -4.15 12.22
CA GLU A 14 18.63 -2.75 12.64
C GLU A 14 19.95 -2.18 13.19
N ASP A 15 20.62 -2.91 14.08
CA ASP A 15 21.88 -2.48 14.70
C ASP A 15 22.98 -2.31 13.64
N GLN A 16 23.09 -3.25 12.68
CA GLN A 16 24.03 -3.12 11.56
C GLN A 16 23.76 -1.88 10.71
N LEU A 17 22.49 -1.59 10.40
CA LEU A 17 22.12 -0.41 9.62
C LEU A 17 22.44 0.90 10.37
N ARG A 18 22.20 0.93 11.69
CA ARG A 18 22.59 2.06 12.55
C ARG A 18 24.10 2.27 12.58
N ASP A 19 24.89 1.21 12.65
CA ASP A 19 26.35 1.28 12.61
C ASP A 19 26.85 1.84 11.27
N HIS A 20 26.23 1.43 10.16
CA HIS A 20 26.52 1.96 8.83
C HIS A 20 26.21 3.46 8.71
N LEU A 21 25.05 3.91 9.21
CA LEU A 21 24.68 5.32 9.24
C LEU A 21 25.66 6.13 10.11
N SER A 22 25.96 5.65 11.31
CA SER A 22 26.92 6.31 12.23
C SER A 22 28.31 6.45 11.61
N ARG A 23 28.74 5.44 10.85
CA ARG A 23 29.99 5.50 10.09
C ARG A 23 29.93 6.57 9.01
N TYR A 24 28.83 6.66 8.27
CA TYR A 24 28.63 7.68 7.24
C TYR A 24 28.65 9.09 7.81
N GLU A 25 28.05 9.32 8.99
CA GLU A 25 28.09 10.62 9.68
C GLU A 25 29.54 11.08 9.91
N ARG A 26 30.39 10.18 10.43
CA ARG A 26 31.79 10.47 10.72
C ARG A 26 32.60 10.77 9.46
N GLU A 27 32.30 10.11 8.36
CA GLU A 27 33.03 10.24 7.10
C GLU A 27 32.61 11.47 6.29
N ASN A 28 31.33 11.88 6.38
CA ASN A 28 30.76 12.91 5.49
C ASN A 28 30.28 14.18 6.22
N GLY A 29 30.23 14.19 7.55
CA GLY A 29 29.80 15.34 8.34
C GLY A 29 28.30 15.62 8.30
N GLU A 30 27.49 14.69 7.79
CA GLU A 30 26.04 14.74 7.89
C GLU A 30 25.59 14.13 9.23
N SER A 31 24.51 14.63 9.82
CA SER A 31 23.93 14.05 11.04
C SER A 31 22.58 13.41 10.73
N PHE A 32 22.29 12.26 11.32
CA PHE A 32 21.04 11.53 11.18
C PHE A 32 20.26 11.54 12.50
N PHE A 33 18.95 11.70 12.37
CA PHE A 33 18.00 11.44 13.45
C PHE A 33 17.23 10.17 13.11
N ILE A 34 17.49 9.07 13.83
CA ILE A 34 16.97 7.74 13.48
C ILE A 34 15.79 7.36 14.37
N THR A 35 14.65 7.07 13.77
CA THR A 35 13.49 6.43 14.41
C THR A 35 13.31 5.02 13.85
N ALA A 36 13.06 4.01 14.69
CA ALA A 36 12.89 2.64 14.25
C ALA A 36 11.52 2.07 14.61
N TYR A 37 10.98 1.22 13.74
CA TYR A 37 9.73 0.47 13.91
C TYR A 37 10.00 -1.00 13.65
N LYS A 38 9.33 -1.87 14.43
CA LYS A 38 9.49 -3.33 14.33
C LYS A 38 8.53 -4.01 13.36
N SER A 39 7.56 -3.28 12.84
CA SER A 39 6.60 -3.81 11.89
C SER A 39 6.11 -2.71 10.96
N ALA A 40 5.63 -3.10 9.77
CA ALA A 40 4.95 -2.20 8.87
C ALA A 40 3.71 -1.55 9.50
N LEU A 41 3.01 -2.26 10.40
CA LEU A 41 1.81 -1.75 11.07
C LEU A 41 2.13 -0.62 12.06
N ASP A 42 3.19 -0.79 12.86
CA ASP A 42 3.66 0.25 13.79
C ASP A 42 4.12 1.50 13.02
N PHE A 43 4.84 1.28 11.92
CA PHE A 43 5.25 2.35 11.02
C PHE A 43 4.02 3.09 10.45
N LEU A 44 3.08 2.40 9.80
CA LEU A 44 1.92 3.02 9.17
C LEU A 44 0.98 3.73 10.15
N SER A 45 0.93 3.29 11.41
CA SER A 45 0.05 3.88 12.42
C SER A 45 0.65 5.10 13.13
N ALA A 46 1.98 5.13 13.30
CA ALA A 46 2.65 6.19 14.06
C ALA A 46 3.40 7.20 13.18
N TYR A 47 3.76 6.84 11.94
CA TYR A 47 4.53 7.71 11.05
C TYR A 47 3.71 8.90 10.57
N LYS A 48 4.32 10.09 10.64
CA LYS A 48 3.66 11.37 10.34
C LYS A 48 4.01 11.95 8.98
N GLY A 49 4.76 11.21 8.15
CA GLY A 49 5.17 11.70 6.84
C GLY A 49 6.31 12.72 6.88
N ASP A 50 7.10 12.78 7.95
CA ASP A 50 8.11 13.82 8.18
C ASP A 50 9.57 13.33 8.10
N ALA A 51 9.82 12.13 7.59
CA ALA A 51 11.17 11.62 7.35
C ALA A 51 11.69 12.00 5.95
N ASP A 52 13.01 12.17 5.86
CA ASP A 52 13.71 12.44 4.60
C ASP A 52 14.10 11.14 3.88
N MET A 53 14.32 10.06 4.63
CA MET A 53 14.72 8.75 4.12
C MET A 53 14.11 7.63 4.95
N ILE A 54 13.66 6.55 4.29
CA ILE A 54 13.10 5.37 4.93
C ILE A 54 13.85 4.14 4.42
N PHE A 55 14.45 3.38 5.34
CA PHE A 55 14.91 2.03 5.10
C PHE A 55 13.84 1.07 5.59
N MET A 56 13.33 0.23 4.71
CA MET A 56 12.24 -0.68 5.02
C MET A 56 12.64 -2.05 4.53
N ASP A 57 12.66 -3.01 5.45
CA ASP A 57 12.85 -4.40 5.07
C ASP A 57 11.65 -4.90 4.25
N ILE A 58 11.93 -5.79 3.31
CA ILE A 58 10.91 -6.45 2.50
C ILE A 58 10.21 -7.51 3.34
N GLU A 59 10.94 -8.29 4.14
CA GLU A 59 10.42 -9.46 4.86
C GLU A 59 9.87 -9.12 6.26
N LEU A 60 8.91 -8.19 6.31
CA LEU A 60 8.25 -7.81 7.56
C LEU A 60 7.09 -8.74 7.95
N PRO A 61 6.82 -8.91 9.26
CA PRO A 61 5.69 -9.71 9.75
C PRO A 61 4.35 -9.08 9.39
N ASP A 62 3.34 -9.92 9.15
CA ASP A 62 1.95 -9.61 8.78
C ASP A 62 1.77 -8.89 7.42
N ILE A 63 2.49 -7.79 7.20
CA ILE A 63 2.48 -6.96 6.00
C ILE A 63 3.93 -6.75 5.58
N ASN A 64 4.29 -7.22 4.39
CA ASN A 64 5.64 -7.03 3.84
C ASN A 64 5.92 -5.54 3.53
N GLY A 65 7.20 -5.17 3.46
CA GLY A 65 7.59 -3.78 3.25
C GLY A 65 7.13 -3.19 1.91
N MET A 66 7.09 -4.00 0.85
CA MET A 66 6.64 -3.54 -0.47
C MET A 66 5.18 -3.09 -0.43
N ASP A 67 4.32 -3.88 0.22
CA ASP A 67 2.91 -3.56 0.38
C ASP A 67 2.69 -2.35 1.30
N ALA A 68 3.55 -2.16 2.31
CA ALA A 68 3.51 -1.00 3.20
C ALA A 68 4.00 0.30 2.52
N ALA A 69 4.93 0.18 1.58
CA ALA A 69 5.46 1.29 0.80
C ALA A 69 4.54 1.71 -0.37
N HIS A 70 3.45 0.99 -0.63
CA HIS A 70 2.56 1.33 -1.73
C HIS A 70 1.86 2.69 -1.51
N ARG A 71 1.86 3.48 -2.58
CA ARG A 71 1.02 4.66 -2.71
C ARG A 71 -0.34 4.24 -3.26
N LEU A 72 -1.40 4.54 -2.50
CA LEU A 72 -2.77 4.30 -2.88
C LEU A 72 -3.38 5.59 -3.41
N ILE A 73 -4.11 5.47 -4.53
CA ILE A 73 -4.81 6.58 -5.16
C ILE A 73 -6.30 6.25 -5.13
N TYR A 74 -7.08 7.15 -4.53
CA TYR A 74 -8.53 7.07 -4.45
C TYR A 74 -9.11 7.97 -5.52
N HIS A 75 -9.63 7.36 -6.58
CA HIS A 75 -10.37 8.07 -7.63
C HIS A 75 -11.81 8.32 -7.16
N THR A 76 -12.18 9.60 -7.01
CA THR A 76 -13.50 10.02 -6.54
C THR A 76 -14.10 11.10 -7.42
N ASP A 77 -15.38 11.41 -7.24
CA ASP A 77 -16.06 12.48 -7.99
C ASP A 77 -15.51 13.89 -7.63
N GLU A 78 -14.84 14.02 -6.47
CA GLU A 78 -14.19 15.26 -6.03
C GLU A 78 -12.73 15.36 -6.50
N GLY A 79 -12.23 14.34 -7.19
CA GLY A 79 -10.85 14.20 -7.66
C GLY A 79 -10.09 13.07 -6.98
N ASP A 80 -8.79 13.06 -7.20
CA ASP A 80 -7.88 12.01 -6.72
C ASP A 80 -7.29 12.37 -5.36
N PHE A 81 -7.32 11.42 -4.43
CA PHE A 81 -6.66 11.52 -3.14
C PHE A 81 -5.54 10.49 -3.03
N GLU A 82 -4.32 10.95 -2.75
CA GLU A 82 -3.18 10.08 -2.53
C GLU A 82 -2.95 9.84 -1.04
N VAL A 83 -2.75 8.58 -0.67
CA VAL A 83 -2.33 8.19 0.69
C VAL A 83 -1.34 7.04 0.62
N THR A 84 -0.46 6.94 1.60
CA THR A 84 0.39 5.75 1.76
C THR A 84 -0.37 4.69 2.55
N GLY A 85 -0.32 3.44 2.11
CA GLY A 85 -0.94 2.35 2.85
C GLY A 85 -1.07 1.06 2.07
N VAL A 86 -1.72 0.09 2.72
CA VAL A 86 -1.78 -1.29 2.24
C VAL A 86 -3.14 -1.55 1.62
N LEU A 87 -3.15 -1.92 0.33
CA LEU A 87 -4.40 -2.10 -0.42
C LEU A 87 -5.32 -3.19 0.19
N SER A 88 -4.76 -4.26 0.78
CA SER A 88 -5.57 -5.29 1.44
C SER A 88 -6.32 -4.77 2.68
N LYS A 89 -5.73 -3.84 3.44
CA LYS A 89 -6.41 -3.20 4.58
C LYS A 89 -7.51 -2.24 4.14
N VAL A 90 -7.34 -1.63 2.97
CA VAL A 90 -8.38 -0.82 2.35
C VAL A 90 -9.51 -1.71 1.80
N GLU A 91 -9.16 -2.83 1.17
CA GLU A 91 -10.11 -3.85 0.71
C GLU A 91 -11.03 -4.32 1.83
N GLU A 92 -10.48 -4.74 2.98
CA GLU A 92 -11.25 -5.18 4.17
C GLU A 92 -12.30 -4.14 4.59
N LYS A 93 -11.96 -2.85 4.54
CA LYS A 93 -12.85 -1.74 4.93
C LYS A 93 -13.89 -1.39 3.87
N LEU A 94 -13.57 -1.59 2.59
CA LEU A 94 -14.41 -1.17 1.47
C LEU A 94 -15.33 -2.28 0.93
N ILE A 95 -15.06 -3.55 1.23
CA ILE A 95 -15.95 -4.67 0.87
C ILE A 95 -17.42 -4.42 1.26
N PRO A 96 -17.75 -3.96 2.49
CA PRO A 96 -19.14 -3.70 2.87
C PRO A 96 -19.84 -2.61 2.04
N PHE A 97 -19.09 -1.76 1.35
CA PHE A 97 -19.59 -0.67 0.51
C PHE A 97 -19.66 -1.06 -0.97
N GLY A 98 -19.55 -2.35 -1.29
CA GLY A 98 -19.64 -2.85 -2.65
C GLY A 98 -18.37 -2.68 -3.47
N PHE A 99 -17.20 -2.60 -2.81
CA PHE A 99 -15.92 -2.65 -3.52
C PHE A 99 -15.45 -4.09 -3.72
N PHE A 100 -14.75 -4.32 -4.82
CA PHE A 100 -14.15 -5.61 -5.14
C PHE A 100 -12.74 -5.45 -5.69
N ARG A 101 -11.81 -6.27 -5.22
CA ARG A 101 -10.43 -6.30 -5.73
C ARG A 101 -10.34 -7.15 -6.99
N CYS A 102 -10.42 -6.49 -8.14
CA CYS A 102 -10.37 -7.14 -9.45
C CYS A 102 -8.94 -7.50 -9.88
N ASN A 103 -7.92 -6.92 -9.24
CA ASN A 103 -6.50 -7.18 -9.50
C ASN A 103 -5.65 -6.95 -8.24
N TYR A 104 -4.37 -7.34 -8.25
CA TYR A 104 -3.42 -7.10 -7.17
C TYR A 104 -3.32 -5.62 -6.78
N CYS A 105 -3.50 -4.69 -7.72
CA CYS A 105 -3.36 -3.25 -7.51
C CYS A 105 -4.66 -2.43 -7.62
N TYR A 106 -5.82 -3.06 -7.86
CA TYR A 106 -7.07 -2.32 -8.14
C TYR A 106 -8.24 -2.81 -7.27
N LEU A 107 -8.92 -1.85 -6.63
CA LEU A 107 -10.24 -1.99 -6.02
C LEU A 107 -11.24 -1.18 -6.85
N VAL A 108 -12.29 -1.84 -7.34
CA VAL A 108 -13.36 -1.19 -8.12
C VAL A 108 -14.65 -1.17 -7.31
N ASN A 109 -15.36 -0.05 -7.32
CA ASN A 109 -16.70 0.06 -6.77
C ASN A 109 -17.71 -0.53 -7.77
N MET A 110 -18.43 -1.60 -7.37
CA MET A 110 -19.39 -2.27 -8.26
C MET A 110 -20.50 -1.34 -8.76
N ASN A 111 -20.87 -0.30 -7.99
CA ASN A 111 -21.83 0.72 -8.40
C ASN A 111 -21.36 1.59 -9.57
N ARG A 112 -20.04 1.68 -9.77
CA ARG A 112 -19.44 2.53 -10.80
C ARG A 112 -19.04 1.73 -12.04
N VAL A 113 -19.31 0.41 -12.06
CA VAL A 113 -19.02 -0.43 -13.22
C VAL A 113 -20.00 -0.12 -14.33
N GLU A 114 -19.48 0.35 -15.46
CA GLU A 114 -20.25 0.72 -16.65
C GLU A 114 -20.36 -0.47 -17.62
N SER A 115 -19.25 -1.19 -17.81
CA SER A 115 -19.20 -2.37 -18.67
C SER A 115 -18.04 -3.28 -18.30
N VAL A 116 -18.15 -4.54 -18.71
CA VAL A 116 -17.09 -5.53 -18.59
C VAL A 116 -16.78 -6.06 -19.97
N ASP A 117 -15.52 -5.93 -20.39
CA ASP A 117 -14.97 -6.63 -21.54
C ASP A 117 -14.23 -7.89 -21.06
N LYS A 118 -13.67 -8.67 -21.99
CA LYS A 118 -13.06 -9.97 -21.74
C LYS A 118 -12.20 -9.96 -20.48
N ASP A 119 -11.18 -9.11 -20.38
CA ASP A 119 -10.24 -9.12 -19.26
C ASP A 119 -10.12 -7.74 -18.59
N SER A 120 -11.10 -6.84 -18.81
CA SER A 120 -11.10 -5.51 -18.22
C SER A 120 -12.50 -5.06 -17.80
N VAL A 121 -12.56 -4.17 -16.81
CA VAL A 121 -13.76 -3.49 -16.38
C VAL A 121 -13.61 -2.00 -16.64
N MET A 122 -14.65 -1.39 -17.21
CA MET A 122 -14.77 0.06 -17.34
C MET A 122 -15.52 0.61 -16.13
N ALA A 123 -14.93 1.57 -15.43
CA ALA A 123 -15.58 2.25 -14.31
C ALA A 123 -15.09 3.70 -14.18
N GLY A 124 -16.02 4.66 -14.15
CA GLY A 124 -15.68 6.07 -13.97
C GLY A 124 -14.84 6.66 -15.12
N GLY A 125 -15.00 6.13 -16.33
CA GLY A 125 -14.18 6.48 -17.49
C GLY A 125 -12.83 5.75 -17.60
N ASP A 126 -12.40 5.02 -16.58
CA ASP A 126 -11.14 4.28 -16.57
C ASP A 126 -11.31 2.79 -16.91
N SER A 127 -10.27 2.20 -17.51
CA SER A 127 -10.20 0.78 -17.81
C SER A 127 -9.26 0.06 -16.83
N LEU A 128 -9.82 -0.82 -16.00
CA LEU A 128 -9.08 -1.60 -15.01
C LEU A 128 -8.95 -3.05 -15.46
N GLN A 129 -7.72 -3.57 -15.49
CA GLN A 129 -7.45 -4.97 -15.82
C GLN A 129 -7.95 -5.90 -14.72
N ILE A 130 -8.72 -6.92 -15.09
CA ILE A 130 -9.16 -7.99 -14.19
C ILE A 130 -8.14 -9.13 -14.28
N SER A 131 -7.56 -9.51 -13.15
CA SER A 131 -6.62 -10.63 -13.17
C SER A 131 -7.33 -11.93 -13.51
N ARG A 132 -6.63 -12.83 -14.23
CA ARG A 132 -7.19 -14.11 -14.68
C ARG A 132 -7.78 -14.93 -13.53
N SER A 133 -7.11 -14.92 -12.37
CA SER A 133 -7.54 -15.64 -11.17
C SER A 133 -8.80 -15.04 -10.53
N ARG A 134 -9.05 -13.73 -10.69
CA ARG A 134 -10.18 -13.02 -10.06
C ARG A 134 -11.40 -12.90 -10.96
N LYS A 135 -11.27 -13.17 -12.26
CA LYS A 135 -12.32 -13.00 -13.27
C LYS A 135 -13.64 -13.69 -12.93
N LYS A 136 -13.59 -14.96 -12.51
CA LYS A 136 -14.81 -15.73 -12.18
C LYS A 136 -15.55 -15.12 -10.99
N ASP A 137 -14.82 -14.79 -9.93
CA ASP A 137 -15.39 -14.23 -8.71
C ASP A 137 -15.90 -12.80 -8.93
N PHE A 138 -15.20 -12.02 -9.76
CA PHE A 138 -15.62 -10.68 -10.15
C PHE A 138 -16.96 -10.70 -10.90
N LEU A 139 -17.08 -11.54 -11.94
CA LEU A 139 -18.32 -11.66 -12.70
C LEU A 139 -19.49 -12.15 -11.84
N LYS A 140 -19.22 -13.07 -10.91
CA LYS A 140 -20.23 -13.53 -9.95
C LYS A 140 -20.68 -12.38 -9.05
N ALA A 141 -19.73 -11.66 -8.44
CA ALA A 141 -20.04 -10.53 -7.57
C ALA A 141 -20.83 -9.45 -8.31
N LEU A 142 -20.52 -9.19 -9.58
CA LEU A 142 -21.25 -8.24 -10.41
C LEU A 142 -22.69 -8.70 -10.71
N ALA A 143 -22.87 -9.98 -11.04
CA ALA A 143 -24.20 -10.56 -11.27
C ALA A 143 -25.05 -10.55 -10.00
N ASP A 144 -24.46 -10.89 -8.85
CA ASP A 144 -25.14 -10.83 -7.55
C ASP A 144 -25.52 -9.38 -7.18
N TYR A 145 -24.71 -8.40 -7.61
CA TYR A 145 -24.96 -6.97 -7.35
C TYR A 145 -26.13 -6.40 -8.15
N TYR A 146 -26.24 -6.73 -9.44
CA TYR A 146 -27.27 -6.19 -10.34
C TYR A 146 -28.50 -7.10 -10.51
N GLY A 147 -28.38 -8.38 -10.16
CA GLY A 147 -29.44 -9.38 -10.30
C GLY A 147 -30.21 -9.66 -9.00
N GLY A 148 -29.84 -9.01 -7.89
CA GLY A 148 -30.52 -9.06 -6.59
C GLY A 148 -31.58 -7.98 -6.41
#